data_AF-A0A3N5ZCE0-F1
#
_entry.id   AF-A0A3N5ZCE0-F1
#
_cell.length_a   1.000
_cell.length_b   1.000
_cell.length_c   1.000
_cell.angle_alpha   90.00
_cell.angle_beta   90.00
_cell.angle_gamma   90.00
#
_symmetry.space_group_name_H-M   'P 1'
#
loop_
_entity.id
_entity.type
_entity.pdbx_description
1 polymer ?
#
loop_
_entity_poly.entity_id
_entity_poly.type
_entity_poly.pdbx_seq_one_letter_code
_entity_poly.pdbx_strand_id
1 'polypeptide(L)'
;MAQSVKYIPKDFVGQSYLERVFEAEYRGGQATLKLATADFDTPEAASDFLARYKAFIATSGKVRSDIGKPGDGGFVGDEDFYGRVAAVRTGKRLVFVLGASSDAAGIALMDELLARVG
;
A
#
# COMPACT_ATOMS: atom_id res chain seq x y z
N MET A 1 20.04 10.85 -5.41
CA MET A 1 18.95 11.76 -5.79
C MET A 1 17.67 10.93 -5.84
N ALA A 2 16.72 11.19 -4.94
CA ALA A 2 15.41 10.55 -5.00
C ALA A 2 14.58 11.24 -6.09
N GLN A 3 14.16 10.49 -7.11
CA GLN A 3 13.36 11.02 -8.21
C GLN A 3 11.89 10.65 -7.94
N SER A 4 11.09 11.63 -7.54
CA SER A 4 9.64 11.44 -7.40
C SER A 4 8.99 11.57 -8.78
N VAL A 5 8.62 10.45 -9.39
CA VAL A 5 7.88 10.41 -10.66
C VAL A 5 6.42 10.07 -10.35
N LYS A 6 5.48 10.92 -10.77
CA LYS A 6 4.05 10.62 -10.72
C LYS A 6 3.75 9.57 -11.81
N TYR A 7 3.71 8.31 -11.42
CA TYR A 7 3.31 7.22 -12.31
C TYR A 7 1.87 6.85 -11.98
N ILE A 8 0.99 6.82 -12.99
CA ILE A 8 -0.29 6.14 -12.91
C ILE A 8 -0.02 4.74 -13.46
N PRO A 9 -0.01 3.69 -12.62
CA PRO A 9 0.29 2.35 -13.09
C PRO A 9 -0.70 1.94 -14.17
N LYS A 10 -0.18 1.66 -15.37
CA LYS A 10 -1.00 1.20 -16.50
C LYS A 10 -1.58 -0.20 -16.24
N ASP A 11 -0.98 -0.95 -15.30
CA ASP A 11 -1.30 -2.33 -14.98
C ASP A 11 -1.31 -2.58 -13.46
N PHE A 12 -2.05 -1.78 -12.70
CA PHE A 12 -2.60 -2.30 -11.45
C PHE A 12 -3.76 -3.22 -11.85
N VAL A 13 -3.41 -4.46 -12.17
CA VAL A 13 -4.25 -5.44 -12.89
C VAL A 13 -5.64 -5.56 -12.22
N GLY A 14 -6.68 -5.20 -12.96
CA GLY A 14 -8.09 -5.42 -12.61
C GLY A 14 -8.89 -4.22 -12.11
N GLN A 15 -8.31 -3.01 -12.06
CA GLN A 15 -8.82 -1.94 -11.18
C GLN A 15 -9.37 -0.70 -11.90
N SER A 16 -10.57 -0.80 -12.48
CA SER A 16 -11.37 0.40 -12.84
C SER A 16 -11.79 1.24 -11.62
N TYR A 17 -11.52 0.76 -10.40
CA TYR A 17 -11.85 1.40 -9.12
C TYR A 17 -10.66 2.14 -8.47
N LEU A 18 -9.53 2.27 -9.17
CA LEU A 18 -8.27 2.86 -8.67
C LEU A 18 -7.98 4.30 -9.13
N GLU A 19 -8.98 5.07 -9.51
CA GLU A 19 -8.80 6.42 -10.08
C GLU A 19 -8.07 7.43 -9.16
N ARG A 20 -7.78 7.05 -7.91
CA ARG A 20 -7.33 7.97 -6.84
C ARG A 20 -5.99 7.61 -6.21
N VAL A 21 -5.17 6.79 -6.86
CA VAL A 21 -3.90 6.33 -6.30
C VAL A 21 -2.70 7.07 -6.86
N PHE A 22 -1.91 7.64 -5.96
CA PHE A 22 -0.63 8.27 -6.23
C PHE A 22 0.48 7.29 -5.86
N GLU A 23 1.33 6.92 -6.81
CA GLU A 23 2.52 6.08 -6.57
C GLU A 23 3.81 6.93 -6.65
N ALA A 24 4.75 6.66 -5.75
CA ALA A 24 6.12 7.14 -5.78
C ALA A 24 7.07 5.93 -5.69
N GLU A 25 7.94 5.79 -6.69
CA GLU A 25 8.95 4.72 -6.74
C GLU A 25 10.27 5.22 -6.14
N TYR A 26 10.79 4.49 -5.15
CA TYR A 26 12.07 4.74 -4.52
C TYR A 26 13.04 3.61 -4.92
N ARG A 27 14.05 3.95 -5.72
CA ARG A 27 15.16 3.05 -6.05
C ARG A 27 16.31 3.31 -5.09
N GLY A 28 16.57 2.34 -4.21
CA GLY A 28 17.70 2.34 -3.29
C GLY A 28 18.46 1.02 -3.38
N GLY A 29 19.61 1.00 -4.06
CA GLY A 29 20.42 -0.22 -4.21
C GLY A 29 19.74 -1.29 -5.08
N GLN A 30 19.72 -2.55 -4.62
CA GLN A 30 19.15 -3.71 -5.34
C GLN A 30 17.63 -3.89 -5.16
N ALA A 31 16.96 -3.08 -4.34
CA ALA A 31 15.53 -3.20 -4.08
C ALA A 31 14.76 -1.98 -4.60
N THR A 32 13.66 -2.24 -5.31
CA THR A 32 12.69 -1.22 -5.73
C THR A 32 11.56 -1.23 -4.72
N LEU A 33 11.45 -0.15 -3.94
CA LEU A 33 10.36 0.08 -3.01
C LEU A 33 9.37 1.04 -3.68
N LYS A 34 8.08 0.71 -3.69
CA LYS A 34 7.03 1.63 -4.16
C LYS A 34 6.14 2.03 -3.00
N LEU A 35 5.87 3.31 -2.90
CA LEU A 35 4.92 3.86 -1.95
C LEU A 35 3.71 4.33 -2.72
N ALA A 36 2.51 3.97 -2.28
CA ALA A 36 1.30 4.49 -2.88
C ALA A 36 0.33 5.03 -1.83
N THR A 37 -0.47 6.02 -2.19
CA THR A 37 -1.54 6.54 -1.34
C THR A 37 -2.81 6.70 -2.13
N ALA A 38 -3.94 6.35 -1.52
CA ALA A 38 -5.26 6.48 -2.10
C ALA A 38 -6.15 7.34 -1.20
N ASP A 39 -6.77 8.38 -1.75
CA ASP A 39 -7.72 9.23 -1.03
C ASP A 39 -9.17 8.91 -1.45
N PHE A 40 -10.05 8.73 -0.48
CA PHE A 40 -11.47 8.41 -0.67
C PHE A 40 -12.36 9.54 -0.13
N ASP A 41 -13.60 9.58 -0.60
CA ASP A 41 -14.57 10.58 -0.13
C ASP A 41 -15.02 10.30 1.31
N THR A 42 -15.10 9.03 1.70
CA THR A 42 -15.54 8.61 3.03
C THR A 42 -14.62 7.53 3.63
N PRO A 43 -14.55 7.41 4.97
CA PRO A 43 -13.83 6.33 5.64
C PRO A 43 -14.34 4.93 5.28
N GLU A 44 -15.64 4.79 5.04
CA GLU A 44 -16.27 3.52 4.65
C GLU A 44 -15.77 3.07 3.28
N ALA A 45 -15.68 3.99 2.32
CA ALA A 45 -15.13 3.69 1.00
C ALA A 45 -13.65 3.24 1.08
N ALA A 46 -12.85 3.86 1.95
CA ALA A 46 -11.47 3.43 2.19
C ALA A 46 -11.40 2.04 2.85
N SER A 47 -12.29 1.77 3.81
CA SER A 47 -12.40 0.47 4.48
C SER A 47 -12.80 -0.64 3.51
N ASP A 48 -13.82 -0.40 2.69
CA ASP A 48 -14.30 -1.33 1.67
C ASP A 48 -13.21 -1.64 0.63
N PHE A 49 -12.48 -0.60 0.19
CA PHE A 49 -11.34 -0.79 -0.70
C PHE A 49 -10.28 -1.68 -0.05
N LEU A 50 -9.89 -1.41 1.19
CA LEU A 50 -8.85 -2.18 1.87
C LEU A 50 -9.26 -3.66 2.02
N ALA A 51 -10.52 -3.92 2.34
CA ALA A 51 -11.06 -5.28 2.41
C ALA A 51 -11.01 -5.99 1.05
N ARG A 52 -11.40 -5.30 -0.04
CA ARG A 52 -11.31 -5.84 -1.40
C ARG A 52 -9.87 -6.10 -1.82
N TYR A 53 -8.94 -5.19 -1.48
CA TYR A 53 -7.53 -5.38 -1.78
C TYR A 53 -6.95 -6.58 -1.02
N LYS A 54 -7.27 -6.73 0.27
CA LYS A 54 -6.90 -7.93 1.04
C LYS A 54 -7.43 -9.21 0.41
N ALA A 55 -8.69 -9.21 -0.04
CA ALA A 55 -9.29 -10.35 -0.74
C ALA A 55 -8.58 -10.63 -2.07
N PHE A 56 -8.24 -9.61 -2.84
CA PHE A 56 -7.45 -9.76 -4.07
C PHE A 56 -6.09 -10.40 -3.80
N ILE A 57 -5.34 -9.93 -2.79
CA ILE A 57 -4.06 -10.53 -2.40
C ILE A 57 -4.22 -12.00 -1.97
N ALA A 58 -5.33 -12.36 -1.35
CA ALA A 58 -5.61 -13.76 -1.04
C ALA A 58 -5.85 -14.63 -2.30
N THR A 59 -6.21 -14.03 -3.43
CA THR A 59 -6.37 -14.74 -4.72
C THR A 59 -5.10 -14.79 -5.57
N SER A 60 -4.28 -13.75 -5.52
CA SER A 60 -3.06 -13.60 -6.34
C SER A 60 -1.77 -13.91 -5.58
N GLY A 61 -1.87 -14.29 -4.31
CA GLY A 61 -0.72 -14.50 -3.44
C GLY A 61 -1.12 -14.99 -2.06
N LYS A 62 -0.57 -14.37 -1.01
CA LYS A 62 -0.83 -14.78 0.39
C LYS A 62 -1.00 -13.59 1.32
N VAL A 63 -2.13 -13.53 2.02
CA VAL A 63 -2.26 -12.66 3.20
C VAL A 63 -1.47 -13.26 4.36
N ARG A 64 -0.55 -12.49 4.95
CA ARG A 64 0.35 -12.96 6.02
C ARG A 64 -0.20 -12.67 7.40
N SER A 65 -0.54 -11.42 7.65
CA SER A 65 -0.95 -10.95 8.97
C SER A 65 -1.78 -9.69 8.89
N ASP A 66 -2.65 -9.51 9.89
CA ASP A 66 -3.32 -8.24 10.13
C ASP A 66 -2.41 -7.27 10.90
N ILE A 67 -2.57 -6.00 10.58
CA ILE A 67 -1.89 -4.87 11.22
C ILE A 67 -2.93 -4.16 12.08
N GLY A 68 -2.71 -4.08 13.39
CA GLY A 68 -3.58 -3.31 14.29
C GLY A 68 -3.23 -1.81 14.35
N LYS A 69 -1.97 -1.47 14.09
CA LYS A 69 -1.40 -0.10 14.04
C LYS A 69 -0.17 -0.11 13.12
N PRO A 70 0.18 1.01 12.45
CA PRO A 70 -0.32 2.38 12.63
C PRO A 70 -1.70 2.64 11.98
N GLY A 71 -2.24 3.84 12.18
CA GLY A 71 -3.55 4.26 11.66
C GLY A 71 -4.71 3.47 12.26
N ASP A 72 -5.71 3.19 11.42
CA ASP A 72 -6.87 2.35 11.72
C ASP A 72 -6.62 0.86 11.43
N GLY A 73 -5.35 0.48 11.20
CA GLY A 73 -4.93 -0.88 10.88
C GLY A 73 -5.02 -1.24 9.39
N GLY A 74 -4.70 -2.50 9.10
CA GLY A 74 -4.70 -3.06 7.75
C GLY A 74 -4.05 -4.43 7.70
N PHE A 75 -3.21 -4.72 6.71
CA PHE A 75 -2.61 -6.04 6.55
C PHE A 75 -1.25 -6.02 5.85
N VAL A 76 -0.51 -7.12 6.03
CA VAL A 76 0.66 -7.48 5.22
C VAL A 76 0.31 -8.70 4.38
N GLY A 77 0.73 -8.69 3.12
CA GLY A 77 0.60 -9.80 2.19
C GLY A 77 1.82 -9.95 1.30
N ASP A 78 1.88 -11.06 0.59
CA ASP A 78 2.81 -11.28 -0.52
C ASP A 78 1.98 -11.30 -1.81
N GLU A 79 2.37 -10.49 -2.80
CA GLU A 79 1.79 -10.38 -4.15
C GLU A 79 2.84 -10.81 -5.18
N ASP A 80 2.44 -11.55 -6.22
CA ASP A 80 3.37 -12.10 -7.21
C ASP A 80 4.20 -11.04 -7.96
N PHE A 81 3.65 -9.86 -8.21
CA PHE A 81 4.31 -8.82 -9.00
C PHE A 81 5.21 -7.92 -8.15
N TYR A 82 4.68 -7.42 -7.03
CA TYR A 82 5.39 -6.47 -6.17
C TYR A 82 6.15 -7.14 -5.03
N GLY A 83 6.00 -8.45 -4.82
CA GLY A 83 6.50 -9.12 -3.64
C GLY A 83 5.70 -8.72 -2.40
N ARG A 84 6.40 -8.43 -1.29
CA ARG A 84 5.72 -8.10 -0.04
C ARG A 84 5.04 -6.74 -0.11
N VAL A 85 3.77 -6.73 0.26
CA VAL A 85 2.94 -5.53 0.36
C VAL A 85 2.48 -5.32 1.79
N ALA A 86 2.45 -4.07 2.23
CA ALA A 86 1.71 -3.63 3.40
C ALA A 86 0.68 -2.61 2.96
N ALA A 87 -0.52 -2.64 3.55
CA ALA A 87 -1.59 -1.70 3.30
C ALA A 87 -2.21 -1.29 4.65
N VAL A 88 -2.32 0.02 4.91
CA VAL A 88 -2.91 0.56 6.14
C VAL A 88 -3.91 1.67 5.79
N ARG A 89 -5.01 1.72 6.55
CA ARG A 89 -5.99 2.80 6.50
C ARG A 89 -5.73 3.86 7.57
N THR A 90 -5.99 5.12 7.22
CA THR A 90 -6.08 6.24 8.15
C THR A 90 -7.26 7.12 7.75
N GLY A 91 -8.39 6.98 8.44
CA GLY A 91 -9.65 7.65 8.11
C GLY A 91 -10.10 7.30 6.68
N LYS A 92 -10.13 8.33 5.82
CA LYS A 92 -10.52 8.25 4.41
C LYS A 92 -9.36 7.98 3.44
N ARG A 93 -8.16 7.70 3.95
CA ARG A 93 -6.95 7.47 3.14
C ARG A 93 -6.42 6.07 3.35
N LEU A 94 -5.85 5.49 2.30
CA LEU A 94 -5.01 4.30 2.37
C LEU A 94 -3.57 4.64 2.02
N VAL A 95 -2.64 3.98 2.69
CA VAL A 95 -1.21 4.01 2.39
C VAL A 95 -0.76 2.59 2.10
N PHE A 96 0.08 2.45 1.08
CA PHE A 96 0.62 1.18 0.62
C PHE A 96 2.14 1.27 0.58
N VAL A 97 2.78 0.19 1.00
CA VAL A 97 4.21 -0.06 0.80
C VAL A 97 4.30 -1.34 0.00
N LEU A 98 4.86 -1.28 -1.21
CA LEU A 98 5.01 -2.41 -2.11
C LEU A 98 6.51 -2.71 -2.28
N GLY A 99 6.87 -3.99 -2.30
CA GLY A 99 8.27 -4.42 -2.38
C GLY A 99 9.03 -4.32 -1.07
N ALA A 100 8.36 -4.42 0.08
CA ALA A 100 9.03 -4.38 1.38
C ALA A 100 9.97 -5.59 1.56
N SER A 101 11.15 -5.38 2.14
CA SER A 101 12.10 -6.47 2.41
C SER A 101 11.62 -7.43 3.51
N SER A 102 10.76 -6.96 4.40
CA SER A 102 10.14 -7.74 5.50
C SER A 102 8.83 -7.09 5.95
N ASP A 103 7.99 -7.84 6.66
CA ASP A 103 6.75 -7.36 7.27
C ASP A 103 7.04 -6.16 8.19
N ALA A 104 8.08 -6.29 9.03
CA ALA A 104 8.52 -5.24 9.96
C ALA A 104 9.02 -3.98 9.23
N ALA A 105 9.80 -4.13 8.15
CA ALA A 105 10.25 -3.00 7.35
C ALA A 105 9.08 -2.25 6.68
N GLY A 106 8.09 -2.99 6.18
CA GLY A 106 6.88 -2.41 5.60
C GLY A 106 6.10 -1.58 6.63
N ILE A 107 5.86 -2.15 7.82
CA ILE A 107 5.13 -1.47 8.90
C ILE A 107 5.91 -0.23 9.40
N ALA A 108 7.23 -0.34 9.58
CA ALA A 108 8.06 0.79 10.03
C ALA A 108 8.03 1.96 9.04
N LEU A 109 8.11 1.67 7.73
CA LEU A 109 7.98 2.68 6.68
C LEU A 109 6.60 3.34 6.69
N MET A 110 5.53 2.57 6.95
CA MET A 110 4.18 3.14 7.09
C MET A 110 4.07 4.10 8.26
N ASP A 111 4.65 3.75 9.40
CA ASP A 111 4.63 4.59 10.59
C ASP A 111 5.37 5.91 10.34
N GLU A 112 6.55 5.85 9.70
CA GLU A 112 7.32 7.04 9.30
C GLU A 112 6.54 7.92 8.31
N LEU A 113 5.87 7.31 7.34
CA LEU A 113 5.07 8.05 6.36
C LEU A 113 3.90 8.75 7.05
N LEU A 114 3.11 8.02 7.83
CA LEU A 114 1.94 8.56 8.52
C LEU A 114 2.33 9.68 9.50
N ALA A 115 3.47 9.58 10.18
CA ALA A 115 4.00 10.63 11.05
C ALA A 115 4.36 11.93 10.30
N ARG A 116 4.55 11.88 8.98
CA ARG A 116 4.86 13.04 8.12
C ARG A 116 3.64 13.60 7.38
N VAL A 117 2.55 12.84 7.29
CA VAL A 117 1.32 13.27 6.60
C VAL A 117 0.17 13.62 7.55
N GLY A 118 0.34 13.38 8.86
CA GLY A 118 -0.53 13.89 9.93
C GLY A 118 -0.15 15.30 10.35
#